data_AF-A0A1D2WWK9-F1
#
_entry.id   AF-A0A1D2WWK9-F1
#
_cell.length_a   1.000
_cell.length_b   1.000
_cell.length_c   1.000
_cell.angle_alpha   90.00
_cell.angle_beta   90.00
_cell.angle_gamma   90.00
#
_symmetry.space_group_name_H-M   'P 1'
#
loop_
_entity.id
_entity.type
_entity.pdbx_description
1 polymer ?
#
loop_
_entity_poly.entity_id
_entity_poly.type
_entity_poly.pdbx_seq_one_letter_code
_entity_poly.pdbx_strand_id
1 'polypeptide(L)'
;MSESITKCLNEWNATIEALGQGKQSILIRKYGTNVDDFLLFPTVSYALKDNYLDSFQEDYKDFVRENALPNKKDSKFEVKYYAKVEKVVEKSSTRIGSLNNYHIWTRDHVKSYLGNSKAQVWILRVYELESPQYLNRTRGMRYANVDMEVKLDDLKPVLSDSEFESILKGI
;
A
#
# COMPACT_ATOMS: atom_id res chain seq x y z
N MET A 1 23.50 -1.91 -15.02
CA MET A 1 22.81 -0.60 -14.91
C MET A 1 21.89 -0.73 -13.71
N SER A 2 21.98 0.17 -12.73
CA SER A 2 21.04 0.23 -11.61
C SER A 2 19.64 0.49 -12.17
N GLU A 3 18.65 -0.33 -11.83
CA GLU A 3 17.27 -0.11 -12.23
C GLU A 3 16.74 1.14 -11.51
N SER A 4 16.01 2.01 -12.21
CA SER A 4 15.40 3.22 -11.64
C SER A 4 13.93 3.30 -11.98
N ILE A 5 13.16 3.96 -11.11
CA ILE A 5 11.71 4.11 -11.27
C ILE A 5 11.27 5.53 -10.95
N THR A 6 10.27 6.00 -11.69
CA THR A 6 9.53 7.22 -11.36
C THR A 6 8.06 6.96 -11.06
N LYS A 7 7.51 5.84 -11.53
CA LYS A 7 6.11 5.50 -11.35
C LYS A 7 5.78 5.24 -9.88
N CYS A 8 4.70 5.84 -9.41
CA CYS A 8 4.22 5.67 -8.05
C CYS A 8 2.72 5.42 -7.99
N LEU A 9 2.29 4.65 -6.99
CA LEU A 9 0.89 4.46 -6.60
C LEU A 9 0.60 5.35 -5.39
N ASN A 10 -0.45 6.15 -5.49
CA ASN A 10 -0.98 6.91 -4.37
C ASN A 10 -1.80 6.00 -3.46
N GLU A 11 -1.47 6.01 -2.18
CA GLU A 11 -2.20 5.26 -1.17
C GLU A 11 -2.18 6.00 0.19
N TRP A 12 -3.13 5.69 1.07
CA TRP A 12 -3.20 6.20 2.42
C TRP A 12 -1.92 5.85 3.19
N ASN A 13 -1.33 6.84 3.87
CA ASN A 13 -0.06 6.65 4.55
C ASN A 13 -0.07 5.47 5.53
N ALA A 14 -1.12 5.30 6.33
CA ALA A 14 -1.21 4.18 7.26
C ALA A 14 -1.22 2.80 6.56
N THR A 15 -1.80 2.70 5.36
CA THR A 15 -1.73 1.48 4.54
C THR A 15 -0.31 1.26 4.03
N ILE A 16 0.36 2.33 3.59
CA ILE A 16 1.76 2.26 3.13
C ILE A 16 2.68 1.80 4.27
N GLU A 17 2.50 2.31 5.48
CA GLU A 17 3.27 1.87 6.64
C GLU A 17 2.93 0.43 7.04
N ALA A 18 1.68 0.00 6.93
CA ALA A 18 1.32 -1.39 7.19
C ALA A 18 1.96 -2.35 6.18
N LEU A 19 2.02 -1.94 4.90
CA LEU A 19 2.75 -2.66 3.85
C LEU A 19 4.26 -2.68 4.15
N GLY A 20 4.84 -1.54 4.52
CA GLY A 20 6.26 -1.37 4.79
C GLY A 20 6.76 -2.04 6.08
N GLN A 21 5.87 -2.31 7.04
CA GLN A 21 6.20 -2.98 8.30
C GLN A 21 5.66 -4.42 8.38
N GLY A 22 5.25 -4.98 7.25
CA GLY A 22 4.81 -6.38 7.15
C GLY A 22 3.49 -6.70 7.87
N LYS A 23 2.72 -5.70 8.29
CA LYS A 23 1.39 -5.87 8.91
C LYS A 23 0.31 -6.20 7.88
N GLN A 24 0.58 -5.91 6.62
CA GLN A 24 -0.26 -6.18 5.46
C GLN A 24 0.64 -6.40 4.24
N SER A 25 0.17 -7.15 3.25
CA SER A 25 0.88 -7.36 1.98
C SER A 25 -0.05 -7.37 0.77
N ILE A 26 -1.30 -6.96 0.96
CA ILE A 26 -2.29 -6.92 -0.12
C ILE A 26 -2.90 -5.53 -0.28
N LEU A 27 -3.44 -5.24 -1.46
CA LEU A 27 -4.37 -4.14 -1.68
C LEU A 27 -5.69 -4.69 -2.21
N ILE A 28 -6.80 -4.24 -1.64
CA ILE A 28 -8.13 -4.61 -2.12
C ILE A 28 -8.66 -3.46 -2.98
N ARG A 29 -8.95 -3.74 -4.26
CA ARG A 29 -9.38 -2.77 -5.26
C ARG A 29 -10.67 -3.21 -5.95
N LYS A 30 -11.38 -2.27 -6.56
CA LYS A 30 -12.46 -2.55 -7.53
C LYS A 30 -11.96 -2.96 -8.92
N TYR A 31 -10.66 -2.84 -9.14
CA TYR A 31 -10.03 -2.91 -10.45
C TYR A 31 -8.68 -3.61 -10.37
N GLY A 32 -8.29 -4.30 -11.44
CA GLY A 32 -6.96 -4.87 -11.59
C GLY A 32 -5.91 -3.80 -11.93
N THR A 33 -4.69 -4.25 -12.20
CA THR A 33 -3.59 -3.40 -12.67
C THR A 33 -2.79 -4.13 -13.74
N ASN A 34 -2.28 -3.36 -14.71
CA ASN A 34 -1.28 -3.80 -15.69
C ASN A 34 0.08 -3.12 -15.41
N VAL A 35 0.21 -2.50 -14.24
CA VAL A 35 1.47 -1.94 -13.72
C VAL A 35 2.02 -2.97 -12.76
N ASP A 36 3.20 -3.48 -13.10
CA ASP A 36 3.86 -4.56 -12.35
C ASP A 36 4.56 -4.05 -11.10
N ASP A 37 4.99 -2.78 -11.10
CA ASP A 37 5.69 -2.19 -9.97
C ASP A 37 5.55 -0.68 -9.85
N PHE A 38 5.78 -0.17 -8.64
CA PHE A 38 5.66 1.25 -8.31
C PHE A 38 6.27 1.58 -6.96
N LEU A 39 6.65 2.85 -6.79
CA LEU A 39 6.85 3.46 -5.47
C LEU A 39 5.51 3.61 -4.74
N LEU A 40 5.51 3.46 -3.42
CA LEU A 40 4.35 3.76 -2.58
C LEU A 40 4.39 5.23 -2.15
N PHE A 41 3.54 6.05 -2.75
CA PHE A 41 3.50 7.49 -2.49
C PHE A 41 2.36 7.84 -1.51
N PRO A 42 2.65 8.54 -0.41
CA PRO A 42 1.66 8.77 0.63
C PRO A 42 0.63 9.83 0.25
N THR A 43 -0.61 9.56 0.66
CA THR A 43 -1.72 10.50 0.63
C THR A 43 -2.30 10.65 2.04
N VAL A 44 -2.72 11.86 2.36
CA VAL A 44 -3.09 12.24 3.74
C VAL A 44 -4.53 12.75 3.86
N SER A 45 -5.25 12.92 2.76
CA SER A 45 -6.60 13.51 2.78
C SER A 45 -7.60 12.70 3.60
N TYR A 46 -7.37 11.40 3.77
CA TYR A 46 -8.21 10.54 4.60
C TYR A 46 -8.09 10.87 6.10
N ALA A 47 -6.90 11.28 6.56
CA ALA A 47 -6.62 11.60 7.95
C ALA A 47 -7.24 12.93 8.41
N LEU A 48 -7.76 13.74 7.48
CA LEU A 48 -8.48 14.99 7.77
C LEU A 48 -9.93 14.75 8.22
N LYS A 49 -10.44 13.52 8.14
CA LYS A 49 -11.78 13.17 8.60
C LYS A 49 -11.74 12.83 10.08
N ASP A 50 -12.64 13.39 10.89
CA ASP A 50 -12.69 13.13 12.33
C ASP A 50 -12.76 11.63 12.69
N ASN A 51 -13.41 10.85 11.84
CA ASN A 51 -13.67 9.43 12.06
C ASN A 51 -12.82 8.50 11.18
N TYR A 52 -11.66 8.96 10.69
CA TYR A 52 -10.83 8.15 9.78
C TYR A 52 -10.42 6.80 10.39
N LEU A 53 -10.26 6.73 11.73
CA LEU A 53 -9.92 5.51 12.46
C LEU A 53 -10.98 4.41 12.36
N ASP A 54 -12.25 4.73 12.10
CA ASP A 54 -13.34 3.74 11.97
C ASP A 54 -13.13 2.80 10.77
N SER A 55 -12.25 3.18 9.84
CA SER A 55 -11.90 2.36 8.68
C SER A 55 -10.92 1.23 9.00
N PHE A 56 -10.35 1.21 10.20
CA PHE A 56 -9.26 0.31 10.59
C PHE A 56 -9.67 -0.59 11.77
N GLN A 57 -9.14 -1.82 11.79
CA GLN A 57 -9.43 -2.76 12.87
C GLN A 57 -8.89 -2.23 14.20
N GLU A 58 -9.53 -2.61 15.31
CA GLU A 58 -9.23 -2.09 16.64
C GLU A 58 -7.74 -2.23 16.99
N ASP A 59 -7.17 -3.41 16.76
CA ASP A 59 -5.76 -3.73 17.04
C ASP A 59 -4.76 -2.88 16.25
N TYR A 60 -5.19 -2.22 15.16
CA TYR A 60 -4.34 -1.36 14.34
C TYR A 60 -4.62 0.13 14.54
N LYS A 61 -5.56 0.55 15.39
CA LYS A 61 -5.91 1.98 15.55
C LYS A 61 -4.75 2.81 16.07
N ASP A 62 -4.00 2.30 17.06
CA ASP A 62 -2.83 3.00 17.60
C ASP A 62 -1.74 3.15 16.53
N PHE A 63 -1.44 2.05 15.83
CA PHE A 63 -0.54 2.06 14.69
C PHE A 63 -0.96 3.08 13.62
N VAL A 64 -2.24 3.11 13.26
CA VAL A 64 -2.78 4.03 12.26
C VAL A 64 -2.68 5.47 12.74
N ARG A 65 -2.91 5.76 14.02
CA ARG A 65 -2.80 7.10 14.59
C ARG A 65 -1.37 7.63 14.50
N GLU A 66 -0.39 6.78 14.83
CA GLU A 66 1.04 7.10 14.74
C GLU A 66 1.51 7.28 13.29
N ASN A 67 0.88 6.57 12.35
CA ASN A 67 1.27 6.50 10.95
C ASN A 67 0.28 7.18 10.00
N ALA A 68 -0.58 8.08 10.50
CA ALA A 68 -1.60 8.74 9.69
C ALA A 68 -1.01 9.72 8.67
N LEU A 69 0.14 10.32 9.01
CA LEU A 69 0.82 11.33 8.22
C LEU A 69 2.27 10.90 7.95
N PRO A 70 2.78 11.05 6.72
CA PRO A 70 4.19 10.82 6.41
C PRO A 70 5.07 11.94 6.98
N ASN A 71 6.36 11.66 7.09
CA ASN A 71 7.34 12.74 7.23
C ASN A 71 7.32 13.64 6.00
N LYS A 72 7.57 14.93 6.23
CA LYS A 72 7.52 15.97 5.19
C LYS A 72 8.71 16.92 5.34
N LYS A 73 9.32 17.29 4.23
CA LYS A 73 10.33 18.36 4.13
C LYS A 73 9.88 19.32 3.05
N ASP A 74 9.71 20.59 3.40
CA ASP A 74 9.14 21.62 2.51
C ASP A 74 7.80 21.19 1.90
N SER A 75 7.69 21.10 0.57
CA SER A 75 6.50 20.59 -0.11
C SER A 75 6.54 19.08 -0.41
N LYS A 76 7.63 18.39 -0.05
CA LYS A 76 7.91 17.01 -0.44
C LYS A 76 7.55 16.01 0.65
N PHE A 77 7.01 14.87 0.25
CA PHE A 77 6.70 13.77 1.16
C PHE A 77 7.79 12.72 1.15
N GLU A 78 8.00 12.08 2.30
CA GLU A 78 8.89 10.94 2.42
C GLU A 78 8.29 9.69 1.74
N VAL A 79 9.07 9.09 0.85
CA VAL A 79 8.79 7.85 0.13
C VAL A 79 9.85 6.84 0.54
N LYS A 80 9.41 5.73 1.13
CA LYS A 80 10.30 4.74 1.77
C LYS A 80 10.27 3.36 1.12
N TYR A 81 9.23 3.09 0.34
CA TYR A 81 8.93 1.72 -0.07
C TYR A 81 8.65 1.63 -1.57
N TYR A 82 9.08 0.51 -2.12
CA TYR A 82 8.81 0.06 -3.48
C TYR A 82 8.04 -1.26 -3.42
N ALA A 83 7.10 -1.46 -4.34
CA ALA A 83 6.28 -2.66 -4.37
C ALA A 83 6.20 -3.25 -5.77
N LYS A 84 6.27 -4.59 -5.84
CA LYS A 84 5.96 -5.40 -7.01
C LYS A 84 4.61 -6.08 -6.84
N VAL A 85 3.81 -6.11 -7.89
CA VAL A 85 2.54 -6.85 -7.96
C VAL A 85 2.85 -8.27 -8.39
N GLU A 86 2.89 -9.21 -7.44
CA GLU A 86 3.22 -10.61 -7.74
C GLU A 86 2.03 -11.37 -8.30
N LYS A 87 0.81 -11.02 -7.84
CA LYS A 87 -0.41 -11.69 -8.26
C LYS A 87 -1.60 -10.78 -8.07
N VAL A 88 -2.56 -10.86 -9.00
CA VAL A 88 -3.89 -10.28 -8.83
C VAL A 88 -4.90 -11.41 -8.82
N VAL A 89 -5.69 -11.51 -7.75
CA VAL A 89 -6.78 -12.49 -7.65
C VAL A 89 -8.13 -11.81 -7.54
N GLU A 90 -9.12 -12.38 -8.20
CA GLU A 90 -10.51 -11.95 -8.08
C GLU A 90 -11.20 -12.70 -6.93
N LYS A 91 -11.85 -11.97 -6.02
CA LYS A 91 -12.68 -12.52 -4.96
C LYS A 91 -14.07 -11.89 -4.99
N SER A 92 -15.10 -12.66 -4.67
CA SER A 92 -16.44 -12.10 -4.48
C SER A 92 -16.49 -11.25 -3.21
N SER A 93 -17.32 -10.21 -3.20
CA SER A 93 -17.54 -9.37 -2.01
C SER A 93 -18.02 -10.17 -0.78
N THR A 94 -18.73 -11.28 -1.01
CA THR A 94 -19.18 -12.22 0.03
C THR A 94 -18.03 -12.98 0.70
N ARG A 95 -16.93 -13.24 0.00
CA ARG A 95 -15.77 -13.99 0.51
C ARG A 95 -14.66 -13.10 1.06
N ILE A 96 -14.83 -11.78 1.08
CA ILE A 96 -13.78 -10.84 1.49
C ILE A 96 -13.36 -10.99 2.95
N GLY A 97 -14.23 -11.54 3.81
CA GLY A 97 -13.90 -11.78 5.22
C GLY A 97 -12.73 -12.76 5.41
N SER A 98 -12.44 -13.62 4.43
CA SER A 98 -11.25 -14.48 4.46
C SER A 98 -9.94 -13.70 4.37
N LEU A 99 -9.99 -12.43 3.97
CA LEU A 99 -8.82 -11.57 3.82
C LEU A 99 -8.51 -10.73 5.07
N ASN A 100 -9.37 -10.75 6.09
CA ASN A 100 -9.28 -9.84 7.24
C ASN A 100 -7.92 -9.93 7.98
N ASN A 101 -7.29 -11.11 7.98
CA ASN A 101 -6.00 -11.33 8.63
C ASN A 101 -4.80 -10.84 7.80
N TYR A 102 -5.03 -10.40 6.56
CA TYR A 102 -3.99 -9.92 5.65
C TYR A 102 -4.00 -8.40 5.46
N HIS A 103 -4.91 -7.68 6.12
CA HIS A 103 -5.01 -6.23 5.99
C HIS A 103 -5.47 -5.53 7.28
N ILE A 104 -5.16 -4.24 7.40
CA ILE A 104 -5.47 -3.43 8.59
C ILE A 104 -6.90 -2.85 8.60
N TRP A 105 -7.61 -2.90 7.46
CA TRP A 105 -8.95 -2.32 7.35
C TRP A 105 -10.03 -3.16 8.01
N THR A 106 -11.12 -2.53 8.44
CA THR A 106 -12.31 -3.26 8.88
C THR A 106 -13.02 -3.92 7.70
N ARG A 107 -13.73 -5.03 7.98
CA ARG A 107 -14.59 -5.69 7.00
C ARG A 107 -15.64 -4.74 6.41
N ASP A 108 -16.20 -3.86 7.24
CA ASP A 108 -17.24 -2.93 6.82
C ASP A 108 -16.68 -1.81 5.93
N HIS A 109 -15.48 -1.32 6.23
CA HIS A 109 -14.77 -0.41 5.34
C HIS A 109 -14.56 -1.05 3.96
N VAL A 110 -14.03 -2.28 3.93
CA VAL A 110 -13.76 -2.99 2.66
C VAL A 110 -15.06 -3.25 1.89
N LYS A 111 -16.13 -3.69 2.55
CA LYS A 111 -17.45 -3.88 1.91
C LYS A 111 -18.02 -2.58 1.37
N SER A 112 -18.00 -1.52 2.16
CA SER A 112 -18.47 -0.18 1.77
C SER A 112 -17.69 0.33 0.57
N TYR A 113 -16.37 0.18 0.61
CA TYR A 113 -15.49 0.52 -0.50
C TYR A 113 -15.90 -0.25 -1.75
N LEU A 114 -15.98 -1.59 -1.72
CA LEU A 114 -16.29 -2.44 -2.89
C LEU A 114 -17.72 -2.26 -3.43
N GLY A 115 -18.70 -2.04 -2.56
CA GLY A 115 -20.12 -2.08 -2.91
C GLY A 115 -20.49 -3.41 -3.58
N ASN A 116 -21.10 -3.35 -4.77
CA ASN A 116 -21.47 -4.52 -5.55
C ASN A 116 -20.35 -5.06 -6.46
N SER A 117 -19.17 -4.44 -6.44
CA SER A 117 -18.05 -4.86 -7.28
C SER A 117 -17.37 -6.11 -6.71
N LYS A 118 -16.81 -6.94 -7.59
CA LYS A 118 -15.85 -7.96 -7.17
C LYS A 118 -14.57 -7.29 -6.68
N ALA A 119 -13.91 -7.92 -5.73
CA ALA A 119 -12.61 -7.48 -5.24
C ALA A 119 -11.51 -7.99 -6.16
N GLN A 120 -10.63 -7.09 -6.56
CA GLN A 120 -9.36 -7.37 -7.20
C GLN A 120 -8.30 -7.20 -6.11
N VAL A 121 -7.75 -8.31 -5.64
CA VAL A 121 -6.78 -8.36 -4.55
C VAL A 121 -5.39 -8.43 -5.16
N TRP A 122 -4.63 -7.36 -4.99
CA TRP A 122 -3.25 -7.28 -5.46
C TRP A 122 -2.37 -7.77 -4.33
N ILE A 123 -1.62 -8.85 -4.54
CA ILE A 123 -0.65 -9.37 -3.58
C ILE A 123 0.69 -8.74 -3.93
N LEU A 124 1.25 -7.99 -2.98
CA LEU A 124 2.39 -7.12 -3.18
C LEU A 124 3.62 -7.66 -2.46
N ARG A 125 4.72 -7.80 -3.18
CA ARG A 125 6.05 -7.95 -2.59
C ARG A 125 6.63 -6.56 -2.36
N VAL A 126 6.80 -6.19 -1.09
CA VAL A 126 7.21 -4.85 -0.67
C VAL A 126 8.67 -4.86 -0.25
N TYR A 127 9.39 -3.82 -0.62
CA TYR A 127 10.79 -3.60 -0.32
C TYR A 127 10.99 -2.22 0.31
N GLU A 128 11.88 -2.14 1.29
CA GLU A 128 12.44 -0.89 1.79
C GLU A 128 13.48 -0.37 0.78
N LEU A 129 13.41 0.92 0.48
CA LEU A 129 14.47 1.62 -0.25
C LEU A 129 15.71 1.72 0.66
N GLU A 130 16.91 1.68 0.08
CA GLU A 130 18.17 1.88 0.82
C GLU A 130 18.14 3.16 1.68
N SER A 131 17.56 4.23 1.12
CA SER A 131 17.31 5.47 1.84
C SER A 131 15.95 6.09 1.47
N PRO A 132 15.20 6.64 2.44
CA PRO A 132 13.99 7.40 2.18
C PRO A 132 14.23 8.59 1.25
N GLN A 133 13.34 8.78 0.29
CA GLN A 133 13.41 9.88 -0.67
C GLN A 133 12.33 10.92 -0.35
N TYR A 134 12.67 12.21 -0.38
CA TYR A 134 11.70 13.29 -0.23
C TYR A 134 11.32 13.81 -1.61
N LEU A 135 10.11 13.48 -2.06
CA LEU A 135 9.68 13.62 -3.46
C LEU A 135 8.40 14.46 -3.60
N ASN A 136 8.30 15.17 -4.73
CA ASN A 136 6.99 15.57 -5.26
C ASN A 136 6.55 14.54 -6.31
N ARG A 137 5.33 14.71 -6.82
CA ARG A 137 4.83 13.93 -7.93
C ARG A 137 3.95 14.74 -8.86
N THR A 138 3.77 14.23 -10.06
CA THR A 138 2.80 14.73 -11.02
C THR A 138 1.36 14.52 -10.55
N ARG A 139 0.43 15.18 -11.26
CA ARG A 139 -1.00 14.97 -11.04
C ARG A 139 -1.38 13.55 -11.45
N GLY A 140 -2.28 12.96 -10.67
CA GLY A 140 -2.77 11.60 -10.87
C GLY A 140 -3.45 11.14 -9.59
N MET A 141 -4.64 10.55 -9.73
CA MET A 141 -5.41 10.10 -8.56
C MET A 141 -4.87 8.75 -8.06
N ARG A 142 -4.72 7.77 -8.95
CA ARG A 142 -4.19 6.43 -8.64
C ARG A 142 -2.69 6.35 -8.84
N TYR A 143 -2.27 6.42 -10.10
CA TYR A 143 -0.86 6.43 -10.48
C TYR A 143 -0.40 7.85 -10.79
N ALA A 144 0.86 8.13 -10.52
CA ALA A 144 1.56 9.35 -10.89
C ALA A 144 3.04 9.00 -11.15
N ASN A 145 3.84 10.02 -11.45
CA ASN A 145 5.30 9.89 -11.50
C ASN A 145 5.91 10.87 -10.50
N VAL A 146 6.93 10.45 -9.76
CA VAL A 146 7.72 11.32 -8.89
C VAL A 146 8.59 12.28 -9.72
N ASP A 147 9.05 13.36 -9.09
CA ASP A 147 9.81 14.43 -9.74
C ASP A 147 11.30 14.12 -9.96
N MET A 148 11.80 12.99 -9.43
CA MET A 148 13.15 12.48 -9.70
C MET A 148 13.15 10.95 -9.82
N GLU A 149 14.12 10.40 -10.54
CA GLU A 149 14.34 8.96 -10.58
C GLU A 149 14.81 8.42 -9.23
N VAL A 150 14.16 7.37 -8.74
CA VAL A 150 14.58 6.64 -7.55
C VAL A 150 15.30 5.38 -7.99
N LYS A 151 16.53 5.19 -7.51
CA LYS A 151 17.30 3.97 -7.76
C LYS A 151 16.76 2.83 -6.91
N LEU A 152 16.69 1.64 -7.50
CA LEU A 152 16.26 0.40 -6.86
C LEU A 152 17.47 -0.47 -6.52
N ASP A 153 18.51 0.14 -5.95
CA ASP A 153 19.71 -0.54 -5.50
C ASP A 153 19.48 -1.10 -4.08
N ASP A 154 20.05 -2.28 -3.79
CA ASP A 154 20.08 -2.92 -2.46
C ASP A 154 18.72 -2.99 -1.73
N LEU A 155 17.64 -3.23 -2.49
CA LEU A 155 16.29 -3.36 -1.96
C LEU A 155 16.18 -4.46 -0.92
N LYS A 156 15.74 -4.10 0.29
CA LYS A 156 15.52 -5.06 1.37
C LYS A 156 14.05 -5.48 1.41
N PRO A 157 13.73 -6.78 1.25
CA PRO A 157 12.34 -7.22 1.34
C PRO A 157 11.80 -7.05 2.77
N VAL A 158 10.59 -6.52 2.88
CA VAL A 158 9.92 -6.29 4.17
C VAL A 158 9.57 -7.61 4.87
N LEU A 159 9.04 -8.56 4.10
CA LEU A 159 8.75 -9.92 4.57
C LEU A 159 9.82 -10.87 4.02
N SER A 160 10.20 -11.88 4.81
CA SER A 160 11.02 -12.98 4.30
C SER A 160 10.29 -13.72 3.16
N ASP A 161 11.05 -14.49 2.38
CA ASP A 161 10.47 -15.30 1.29
C ASP A 161 9.44 -16.30 1.84
N SER A 162 9.74 -16.95 2.98
CA SER A 162 8.84 -17.90 3.63
C SER A 162 7.53 -17.27 4.13
N GLU A 163 7.60 -16.06 4.71
CA GLU A 163 6.39 -15.35 5.16
C GLU A 163 5.52 -14.96 3.96
N PHE A 164 6.14 -14.44 2.91
CA PHE A 164 5.42 -14.02 1.71
C PHE A 164 4.82 -15.19 0.94
N GLU A 165 5.54 -16.30 0.80
CA GLU A 165 5.00 -17.53 0.22
C GLU A 165 3.79 -18.06 0.98
N SER A 166 3.80 -17.95 2.31
CA SER A 166 2.68 -18.37 3.15
C SER A 166 1.43 -17.54 2.83
N ILE A 167 1.60 -16.24 2.57
CA ILE A 167 0.51 -15.34 2.15
C ILE A 167 0.01 -15.71 0.75
N LEU A 168 0.90 -15.96 -0.21
CA LEU A 168 0.53 -16.38 -1.57
C LEU A 168 -0.27 -17.67 -1.59
N LYS A 169 0.06 -18.63 -0.73
CA LYS A 169 -0.65 -19.91 -0.58
C LYS A 169 -1.98 -19.76 0.16
N GLY A 170 -2.07 -18.77 1.06
CA GLY A 170 -3.25 -18.50 1.88
C GLY A 170 -4.37 -17.70 1.19
N ILE A 171 -4.11 -17.13 0.00
CA ILE A 171 -5.04 -16.28 -0.76
C ILE A 171 -5.40 -16.88 -2.12
#